data_AF-A0A9D8W928-F1
#
_entry.id   AF-A0A9D8W928-F1
#
_cell.length_a   1.000
_cell.length_b   1.000
_cell.length_c   1.000
_cell.angle_alpha   90.00
_cell.angle_beta   90.00
_cell.angle_gamma   90.00
#
_symmetry.space_group_name_H-M   'P 1'
#
loop_
_entity.id
_entity.type
_entity.pdbx_description
1 polymer ?
#
loop_
_entity_poly.entity_id
_entity_poly.type
_entity_poly.pdbx_seq_one_letter_code
_entity_poly.pdbx_strand_id
1 'polypeptide(L)'
;MIAPLVPYLPKRLYARSLIIVIAPMLLLQSVIAFVFMERHWQTVTFRLSAAVTRDIAAIIELIEAYPDDDGYSEIVRIAQEKLELNIDILPPDPLPAPSPKPFFSILDQALSSEIVRQIDRPFWIDTVGNSNIVEIRVQLEGKVLRVFARRSQAYASNT
;
A
#
# COMPACT_ATOMS: atom_id res chain seq x y z
N MET A 1 -13.13 -36.43 23.13
CA MET A 1 -12.54 -37.67 22.59
C MET A 1 -11.22 -37.28 21.94
N ILE A 2 -10.10 -37.47 22.65
CA ILE A 2 -8.76 -37.00 22.24
C ILE A 2 -8.10 -38.18 21.52
N ALA A 3 -7.88 -38.07 20.21
CA ALA A 3 -7.20 -39.14 19.46
C ALA A 3 -5.76 -39.30 20.00
N PRO A 4 -5.29 -40.52 20.28
CA PRO A 4 -3.94 -40.72 20.80
C PRO A 4 -2.92 -40.39 19.70
N LEU A 5 -2.09 -39.36 19.93
CA LEU A 5 -0.96 -38.95 19.06
C LEU A 5 0.18 -39.99 18.98
N VAL A 6 0.06 -41.09 19.71
CA VAL A 6 1.06 -42.15 19.88
C VAL A 6 1.53 -42.83 18.58
N PRO A 7 0.70 -43.05 17.52
CA PRO A 7 1.18 -43.72 16.32
C PRO A 7 2.13 -42.87 15.46
N TYR A 8 2.20 -41.55 15.69
CA TYR A 8 3.08 -40.63 14.95
C TYR A 8 4.45 -40.41 15.60
N LEU A 9 4.68 -40.93 16.81
CA LEU A 9 6.00 -40.84 17.44
C LEU A 9 6.96 -41.89 16.86
N PRO A 10 8.21 -41.51 16.51
CA PRO A 10 9.18 -42.47 16.00
C PRO A 10 9.46 -43.56 17.04
N LYS A 11 9.30 -44.81 16.61
CA LYS A 11 9.49 -46.01 17.46
C LYS A 11 10.98 -46.40 17.62
N ARG A 12 11.89 -45.78 16.86
CA ARG A 12 13.35 -46.04 16.88
C ARG A 12 14.11 -44.93 17.62
N LEU A 13 15.06 -45.30 18.50
CA LEU A 13 15.90 -44.37 19.27
C LEU A 13 16.63 -43.36 18.37
N TYR A 14 17.18 -43.81 17.24
CA TYR A 14 17.85 -42.96 16.24
C TYR A 14 16.96 -41.85 15.66
N ALA A 15 15.69 -42.15 15.39
CA ALA A 15 14.76 -41.17 14.85
C ALA A 15 14.37 -40.12 15.90
N ARG A 16 14.26 -40.52 17.18
CA ARG A 16 14.02 -39.58 18.28
C ARG A 16 15.22 -38.65 18.50
N SER A 17 16.44 -39.17 18.55
CA SER A 17 17.64 -38.34 18.71
C SER A 17 17.82 -37.36 17.55
N LEU A 18 17.52 -37.79 16.31
CA LEU A 18 17.59 -36.92 15.14
C LEU A 18 16.56 -35.79 15.20
N ILE A 19 15.31 -36.07 15.60
CA ILE A 19 14.26 -35.05 15.73
C ILE A 19 14.60 -34.05 16.85
N ILE A 20 15.15 -34.49 17.98
CA ILE A 20 15.53 -33.57 19.07
C ILE A 20 16.55 -32.52 18.60
N VAL A 21 17.44 -32.89 17.66
CA VAL A 21 18.42 -31.96 17.09
C VAL A 21 17.81 -31.09 15.97
N ILE A 22 17.06 -31.70 15.05
CA ILE A 22 16.56 -31.01 13.85
C ILE A 22 15.31 -30.16 14.14
N ALA A 23 14.39 -30.63 14.99
CA ALA A 23 13.14 -29.93 15.28
C ALA A 23 13.32 -28.50 15.81
N PRO A 24 14.21 -28.22 16.80
CA PRO A 24 14.41 -26.85 17.26
C PRO A 24 15.04 -25.96 16.18
N MET A 25 15.90 -26.51 15.33
CA MET A 25 16.47 -25.78 14.19
C MET A 25 15.39 -25.40 13.19
N LEU A 26 14.50 -26.33 12.83
CA LEU A 26 13.38 -26.04 11.91
C LEU A 26 12.39 -25.05 12.52
N LEU A 27 12.07 -25.19 13.81
CA LEU A 27 11.21 -24.23 14.52
C LEU A 27 11.80 -22.82 14.47
N LEU A 28 13.09 -22.67 14.82
CA LEU A 28 13.77 -21.39 14.76
C LEU A 28 13.79 -20.84 13.33
N GLN A 29 14.05 -21.69 12.33
CA GLN A 29 14.06 -21.30 10.93
C GLN A 29 12.67 -20.81 10.47
N SER A 30 11.58 -21.46 10.88
CA SER A 30 10.22 -21.00 10.58
C SER A 30 9.90 -19.64 11.21
N VAL A 31 10.32 -19.41 12.47
CA VAL A 31 10.12 -18.11 13.14
C VAL A 31 10.92 -17.01 12.44
N ILE A 32 12.18 -17.27 12.09
CA ILE A 32 13.02 -16.31 11.37
C ILE A 32 12.42 -16.00 10.00
N ALA A 33 12.01 -17.02 9.25
CA ALA A 33 11.37 -16.86 7.96
C ALA A 33 10.11 -16.00 8.08
N PHE A 34 9.25 -16.27 9.07
CA PHE A 34 8.04 -15.49 9.34
C PHE A 34 8.34 -14.01 9.64
N VAL A 35 9.27 -13.72 10.55
CA VAL A 35 9.65 -12.33 10.90
C VAL A 35 10.26 -11.60 9.71
N PHE A 36 11.11 -12.27 8.93
CA PHE A 36 11.70 -11.70 7.73
C PHE A 36 10.62 -11.35 6.71
N MET A 37 9.68 -12.27 6.49
CA MET A 37 8.49 -12.07 5.68
C MET A 37 7.75 -10.80 6.10
N GLU A 38 7.35 -10.70 7.36
CA GLU A 38 6.62 -9.55 7.90
C GLU A 38 7.35 -8.23 7.64
N ARG A 39 8.66 -8.18 7.95
CA ARG A 39 9.46 -6.97 7.71
C ARG A 39 9.62 -6.63 6.23
N HIS A 40 9.74 -7.64 5.38
CA HIS A 40 9.84 -7.44 3.93
C HIS A 40 8.57 -6.76 3.41
N TRP A 41 7.40 -7.23 3.82
CA TRP A 41 6.12 -6.66 3.38
C TRP A 41 5.94 -5.22 3.85
N GLN A 42 6.27 -4.92 5.10
CA GLN A 42 6.26 -3.55 5.62
C GLN A 42 7.18 -2.64 4.79
N THR A 43 8.40 -3.10 4.48
CA THR A 43 9.38 -2.33 3.73
C THR A 43 8.92 -2.10 2.28
N VAL A 44 8.40 -3.12 1.61
CA VAL A 44 7.91 -3.01 0.23
C VAL A 44 6.71 -2.07 0.17
N THR A 45 5.75 -2.20 1.08
CA THR A 45 4.59 -1.31 1.16
C THR A 45 5.01 0.14 1.36
N PHE A 46 5.93 0.42 2.28
CA PHE A 46 6.41 1.78 2.52
C PHE A 46 7.12 2.37 1.29
N ARG A 47 7.95 1.58 0.61
CA ARG A 47 8.64 2.01 -0.61
C ARG A 47 7.67 2.30 -1.76
N LEU A 48 6.66 1.46 -1.94
CA LEU A 48 5.62 1.63 -2.95
C LEU A 48 4.78 2.89 -2.67
N SER A 49 4.32 3.06 -1.43
CA SER A 49 3.60 4.25 -0.99
C SER A 49 4.42 5.53 -1.18
N ALA A 50 5.72 5.50 -0.82
CA ALA A 50 6.61 6.64 -0.98
C ALA A 50 6.87 7.00 -2.45
N ALA A 51 6.95 5.99 -3.33
CA ALA A 51 7.12 6.20 -4.78
C ALA A 51 5.87 6.85 -5.38
N VAL A 52 4.68 6.26 -5.16
CA VAL A 52 3.42 6.82 -5.68
C VAL A 52 3.17 8.22 -5.14
N THR A 53 3.45 8.47 -3.86
CA THR A 53 3.29 9.81 -3.29
C THR A 53 4.24 10.80 -3.94
N ARG A 54 5.48 10.42 -4.23
CA ARG A 54 6.44 11.28 -4.93
C ARG A 54 5.98 11.61 -6.35
N ASP A 55 5.41 10.64 -7.05
CA ASP A 55 4.87 10.83 -8.39
C ASP A 55 3.68 11.82 -8.34
N ILE A 56 2.81 11.71 -7.34
CA ILE A 56 1.72 12.66 -7.09
C ILE A 56 2.28 14.06 -6.76
N ALA A 57 3.29 14.15 -5.90
CA ALA A 57 3.92 15.42 -5.55
C ALA A 57 4.52 16.11 -6.78
N ALA A 58 5.19 15.36 -7.66
CA ALA A 58 5.73 15.88 -8.92
C ALA A 58 4.62 16.39 -9.86
N ILE A 59 3.47 15.71 -9.93
CA ILE A 59 2.30 16.18 -10.69
C ILE A 59 1.77 17.48 -10.09
N ILE A 60 1.67 17.57 -8.76
CA ILE A 60 1.21 18.79 -8.06
C ILE A 60 2.15 19.97 -8.37
N GLU A 61 3.47 19.77 -8.25
CA GLU A 61 4.47 20.80 -8.58
C GLU A 61 4.34 21.25 -10.04
N LEU A 62 4.07 20.33 -10.98
CA LEU A 62 3.89 20.67 -12.39
C LEU A 62 2.62 21.48 -12.63
N ILE A 63 1.52 21.15 -11.93
CA ILE A 63 0.26 21.91 -12.00
C ILE A 63 0.45 23.33 -11.44
N GLU A 64 1.17 23.47 -10.33
CA GLU A 64 1.45 24.76 -9.70
C GLU A 64 2.44 25.62 -10.51
N ALA A 65 3.42 24.99 -11.17
CA ALA A 65 4.38 25.69 -12.02
C ALA A 65 3.77 26.23 -13.33
N TYR A 66 2.71 25.57 -13.83
CA TYR A 66 2.04 25.93 -15.09
C TYR A 66 0.52 26.08 -14.90
N PRO A 67 0.05 27.08 -14.12
CA PRO A 67 -1.36 27.20 -13.74
C PRO A 67 -2.30 27.56 -14.91
N ASP A 68 -1.75 28.15 -15.97
CA ASP A 68 -2.48 28.65 -17.16
C ASP A 68 -2.49 27.67 -18.34
N ASP A 69 -2.05 26.41 -18.15
CA ASP A 69 -2.11 25.40 -19.20
C ASP A 69 -3.57 25.00 -19.48
N ASP A 70 -3.98 25.05 -20.76
CA ASP A 70 -5.36 24.84 -21.16
C ASP A 70 -5.76 23.37 -20.95
N GLY A 71 -6.39 23.11 -19.80
CA GLY A 71 -6.90 21.80 -19.41
C GLY A 71 -5.84 20.79 -18.93
N TYR A 72 -4.58 21.18 -18.73
CA TYR A 72 -3.49 20.32 -18.25
C TYR A 72 -3.33 19.00 -19.03
N SER A 73 -3.73 18.98 -20.30
CA SER A 73 -3.84 17.75 -21.10
C SER A 73 -2.51 17.01 -21.22
N GLU A 74 -1.40 17.74 -21.30
CA GLU A 74 -0.06 17.16 -21.34
C GLU A 74 0.33 16.53 -20.00
N ILE A 75 -0.03 17.14 -18.88
CA ILE A 75 0.21 16.58 -17.53
C ILE A 75 -0.59 15.29 -17.35
N VAL A 76 -1.87 15.30 -17.75
CA VAL A 76 -2.75 14.11 -17.71
C VAL A 76 -2.15 12.99 -18.55
N ARG A 77 -1.68 13.30 -19.76
CA ARG A 77 -1.03 12.34 -20.66
C ARG A 77 0.23 11.74 -20.05
N ILE A 78 1.11 12.56 -19.47
CA ILE A 78 2.35 12.10 -18.81
C ILE A 78 2.00 11.20 -17.61
N ALA A 79 1.03 11.61 -16.78
CA ALA A 79 0.61 10.81 -15.64
C ALA A 79 0.11 9.43 -16.06
N GLN A 80 -0.71 9.35 -17.11
CA GLN A 80 -1.23 8.09 -17.61
C GLN A 80 -0.16 7.22 -18.27
N GLU A 81 0.65 7.79 -19.16
CA GLU A 81 1.61 7.01 -19.97
C GLU A 81 2.91 6.66 -19.24
N LYS A 82 3.37 7.52 -18.32
CA LYS A 82 4.68 7.36 -17.67
C LYS A 82 4.56 6.90 -16.23
N LEU A 83 3.53 7.35 -15.53
CA LEU A 83 3.34 7.06 -14.10
C LEU A 83 2.26 6.00 -13.87
N GLU A 84 1.54 5.59 -14.93
CA GLU A 84 0.39 4.68 -14.85
C GLU A 84 -0.69 5.16 -13.86
N LEU A 85 -0.78 6.49 -13.67
CA LEU A 85 -1.74 7.16 -12.81
C LEU A 85 -2.80 7.82 -13.66
N ASN A 86 -4.07 7.49 -13.42
CA ASN A 86 -5.17 8.24 -14.02
C ASN A 86 -5.47 9.44 -13.13
N ILE A 87 -5.36 10.65 -13.68
CA ILE A 87 -5.61 11.88 -12.94
C ILE A 87 -6.74 12.69 -13.58
N ASP A 88 -7.54 13.33 -12.72
CA ASP A 88 -8.53 14.34 -13.10
C ASP A 88 -8.30 15.60 -12.26
N ILE A 89 -8.37 16.76 -12.89
CA ILE A 89 -8.26 18.05 -12.20
C ILE A 89 -9.65 18.65 -12.14
N LEU A 90 -10.18 18.73 -10.92
CA LEU A 90 -11.54 19.15 -10.65
C LEU A 90 -11.56 20.61 -10.17
N PRO A 91 -12.67 21.35 -10.41
CA PRO A 91 -12.91 22.63 -9.77
C PRO A 91 -12.86 22.50 -8.24
N PRO A 92 -12.73 23.62 -7.50
CA PRO A 92 -12.63 23.57 -6.05
C PRO A 92 -13.97 23.10 -5.47
N ASP A 93 -14.02 21.84 -5.07
CA ASP A 93 -15.14 21.20 -4.38
C ASP A 93 -14.64 20.72 -3.03
N PRO A 94 -15.36 20.96 -1.91
CA PRO A 94 -14.97 20.41 -0.62
C PRO A 94 -14.76 18.90 -0.70
N LEU A 95 -13.69 18.42 -0.05
CA LEU A 95 -13.44 16.99 0.05
C LEU A 95 -14.68 16.29 0.64
N PRO A 96 -15.12 15.16 0.04
CA PRO A 96 -16.31 14.45 0.52
C PRO A 96 -16.13 14.01 1.97
N ALA A 97 -17.25 13.92 2.70
CA ALA A 97 -17.23 13.42 4.08
C ALA A 97 -16.56 12.03 4.11
N PRO A 98 -15.71 11.74 5.12
CA PRO A 98 -15.12 10.42 5.27
C PRO A 98 -16.22 9.35 5.28
N SER A 99 -16.24 8.47 4.27
CA SER A 99 -17.21 7.38 4.23
C SER A 99 -17.00 6.47 5.45
N PRO A 100 -18.07 6.07 6.16
CA PRO A 100 -17.96 5.11 7.25
C PRO A 100 -17.57 3.75 6.66
N LYS A 101 -16.29 3.39 6.81
CA LYS A 101 -15.72 2.14 6.28
C LYS A 101 -15.31 1.18 7.40
N PRO A 102 -15.41 -0.15 7.18
CA PRO A 102 -15.04 -1.13 8.20
C PRO A 102 -13.53 -1.36 8.39
N PHE A 103 -12.61 -0.65 7.72
CA PHE A 103 -11.19 -1.01 7.69
C PHE A 103 -10.22 0.20 7.63
N PHE A 104 -9.97 0.83 8.78
CA PHE A 104 -8.81 1.71 9.04
C PHE A 104 -7.69 0.93 9.76
N SER A 105 -7.33 -0.28 9.33
CA SER A 105 -6.48 -1.11 10.20
C SER A 105 -4.98 -0.93 9.98
N ILE A 106 -4.43 -1.05 8.77
CA ILE A 106 -2.96 -1.04 8.55
C ILE A 106 -2.55 -0.52 7.15
N LEU A 107 -3.45 -0.60 6.17
CA LEU A 107 -3.19 -0.34 4.75
C LEU A 107 -2.99 1.15 4.42
N ASP A 108 -3.73 2.02 5.10
CA ASP A 108 -3.70 3.47 4.83
C ASP A 108 -2.54 4.17 5.53
N GLN A 109 -1.88 3.54 6.51
CA GLN A 109 -0.89 4.26 7.32
C GLN A 109 0.34 4.64 6.52
N ALA A 110 0.87 3.75 5.67
CA ALA A 110 2.06 4.03 4.86
C ALA A 110 1.78 5.16 3.85
N LEU A 111 0.75 5.01 3.01
CA LEU A 111 0.38 6.01 2.01
C LEU A 111 -0.03 7.34 2.64
N SER A 112 -0.86 7.32 3.68
CA SER A 112 -1.26 8.55 4.38
C SER A 112 -0.06 9.21 5.05
N SER A 113 0.85 8.45 5.65
CA SER A 113 2.06 9.00 6.27
C SER A 113 2.97 9.66 5.24
N GLU A 114 3.11 9.05 4.06
CA GLU A 114 3.93 9.59 2.99
C GLU A 114 3.27 10.84 2.38
N ILE A 115 1.95 10.87 2.18
CA ILE A 115 1.22 12.06 1.71
C ILE A 115 1.39 13.22 2.69
N VAL A 116 1.19 12.98 3.99
CA VAL A 116 1.43 14.01 5.01
C VAL A 116 2.88 14.50 4.98
N ARG A 117 3.83 13.60 4.81
CA ARG A 117 5.26 13.92 4.83
C ARG A 117 5.76 14.65 3.58
N GLN A 118 5.27 14.30 2.40
CA GLN A 118 5.79 14.79 1.11
C GLN A 118 4.92 15.90 0.50
N ILE A 119 3.60 15.86 0.69
CA ILE A 119 2.66 16.79 0.05
C ILE A 119 2.19 17.87 1.03
N ASP A 120 1.95 17.51 2.29
CA ASP A 120 1.51 18.44 3.35
C ASP A 120 0.28 19.30 2.94
N ARG A 121 -0.76 18.62 2.45
CA ARG A 121 -2.05 19.21 2.05
C ARG A 121 -3.22 18.37 2.55
N PRO A 122 -4.42 18.95 2.71
CA PRO A 122 -5.62 18.17 2.98
C PRO A 122 -5.86 17.15 1.87
N PHE A 123 -6.07 15.89 2.25
CA PHE A 123 -6.27 14.80 1.32
C PHE A 123 -7.39 13.88 1.78
N TRP A 124 -7.90 13.10 0.85
CA TRP A 124 -8.92 12.08 1.08
C TRP A 124 -8.59 10.82 0.29
N ILE A 125 -8.79 9.65 0.88
CA ILE A 125 -8.48 8.36 0.27
C ILE A 125 -9.70 7.46 0.35
N ASP A 126 -10.05 6.83 -0.77
CA ASP A 126 -11.14 5.88 -0.84
C ASP A 126 -10.81 4.72 -1.79
N THR A 127 -10.87 3.48 -1.28
CA THR A 127 -11.04 2.31 -2.14
C THR A 127 -12.45 2.29 -2.74
N VAL A 128 -12.56 2.69 -4.01
CA VAL A 128 -13.79 2.64 -4.80
C VAL A 128 -14.34 1.21 -4.80
N GLY A 129 -15.47 0.96 -4.13
CA GLY A 129 -16.31 -0.24 -4.31
C GLY A 129 -15.61 -1.61 -4.28
N ASN A 130 -14.75 -1.88 -3.28
CA ASN A 130 -14.02 -3.16 -3.14
C ASN A 130 -13.15 -3.53 -4.37
N SER A 131 -12.77 -2.53 -5.17
CA SER A 131 -11.97 -2.71 -6.38
C SER A 131 -10.46 -2.60 -6.11
N ASN A 132 -9.66 -3.00 -7.10
CA ASN A 132 -8.18 -2.96 -7.06
C ASN A 132 -7.60 -1.55 -7.26
N ILE A 133 -8.42 -0.51 -7.09
CA ILE A 133 -8.10 0.89 -7.33
C ILE A 133 -8.30 1.69 -6.04
N VAL A 134 -7.37 2.60 -5.78
CA VAL A 134 -7.45 3.58 -4.71
C VAL A 134 -7.63 4.94 -5.34
N GLU A 135 -8.69 5.63 -4.94
CA GLU A 135 -8.91 7.02 -5.26
C GLU A 135 -8.26 7.88 -4.17
N ILE A 136 -7.43 8.82 -4.60
CA ILE A 136 -6.75 9.80 -3.76
C ILE A 136 -7.18 11.16 -4.26
N ARG A 137 -7.70 12.01 -3.38
CA ARG A 137 -7.99 13.42 -3.67
C ARG A 137 -7.09 14.29 -2.83
N VAL A 138 -6.44 15.26 -3.45
CA VAL A 138 -5.60 16.25 -2.79
C VAL A 138 -6.15 17.63 -3.07
N GLN A 139 -6.35 18.41 -2.01
CA GLN A 139 -6.79 19.80 -2.11
C GLN A 139 -5.62 20.68 -2.55
N LEU A 140 -5.81 21.40 -3.66
CA LEU A 140 -4.88 22.41 -4.18
C LEU A 140 -5.49 23.81 -4.07
N GLU A 141 -4.71 24.84 -4.41
CA GLU A 141 -5.20 26.22 -4.49
C GLU A 141 -6.23 26.37 -5.62
N GLY A 142 -7.50 26.46 -5.26
CA GLY A 142 -8.60 26.65 -6.22
C GLY A 142 -8.91 25.44 -7.10
N LYS A 143 -8.34 24.26 -6.83
CA LYS A 143 -8.57 23.01 -7.58
C LYS A 143 -8.50 21.79 -6.65
N VAL A 144 -9.00 20.66 -7.12
CA VAL A 144 -8.80 19.37 -6.46
C VAL A 144 -8.15 18.42 -7.46
N LEU A 145 -6.99 17.88 -7.11
CA LEU A 145 -6.36 16.81 -7.87
C LEU A 145 -6.97 15.48 -7.42
N ARG A 146 -7.58 14.76 -8.36
CA ARG A 146 -8.07 13.40 -8.16
C ARG A 146 -7.14 12.45 -8.89
N VAL A 147 -6.66 11.44 -8.18
CA VAL A 147 -5.73 10.43 -8.67
C VAL A 147 -6.32 9.06 -8.43
N PHE A 148 -6.29 8.20 -9.44
CA PHE A 148 -6.60 6.79 -9.31
C PHE A 148 -5.31 5.98 -9.50
N ALA A 149 -4.89 5.33 -8.44
CA ALA A 149 -3.73 4.44 -8.43
C ALA A 149 -4.19 2.99 -8.25
N ARG A 150 -3.44 2.04 -8.81
CA ARG A 150 -3.68 0.61 -8.53
C ARG A 150 -3.23 0.30 -7.10
N ARG A 151 -3.95 -0.57 -6.39
CA ARG A 151 -3.55 -1.04 -5.04
C ARG A 151 -2.12 -1.58 -5.03
N SER A 152 -1.75 -2.35 -6.05
CA SER A 152 -0.40 -2.92 -6.22
C SER A 152 0.70 -1.87 -6.43
N GLN A 153 0.37 -0.67 -6.90
CA GLN A 153 1.33 0.44 -7.02
C GLN A 153 1.52 1.14 -5.69
N ALA A 154 0.45 1.31 -4.90
CA ALA A 154 0.50 1.97 -3.60
C ALA A 154 1.03 1.06 -2.47
N TYR A 155 0.89 -0.26 -2.60
CA TYR A 155 1.32 -1.24 -1.58
C TYR A 155 1.43 -2.67 -2.12
N ALA A 156 2.09 -3.55 -1.35
CA ALA A 156 2.15 -4.97 -1.67
C ALA A 156 0.79 -5.62 -1.41
N SER A 157 0.06 -5.97 -2.47
CA SER A 157 -1.22 -6.68 -2.36
C SER A 157 -0.96 -8.18 -2.16
N ASN A 158 -1.52 -8.78 -1.10
CA ASN A 158 -1.70 -10.22 -1.02
C ASN A 158 -2.91 -10.57 -1.89
N THR A 159 -2.67 -11.23 -3.03
CA THR A 159 -3.72 -11.93 -3.77
C THR A 159 -4.08 -13.21 -3.04
#